data_AF-A0A351GI41-F1
#
_entry.id   AF-A0A351GI41-F1
#
_cell.length_a   1.000
_cell.length_b   1.000
_cell.length_c   1.000
_cell.angle_alpha   90.00
_cell.angle_beta   90.00
_cell.angle_gamma   90.00
#
_symmetry.space_group_name_H-M   'P 1'
#
loop_
_entity.id
_entity.type
_entity.pdbx_description
1 polymer ?
#
loop_
_entity_poly.entity_id
_entity_poly.type
_entity_poly.pdbx_seq_one_letter_code
_entity_poly.pdbx_strand_id
1 'polypeptide(L)'
;MSKTYISLLAILLFFSAANAQLPELSVTLKSSARAVGIEKARALYYESNYTEAEALFYIELENGNFKPHDFLLFANTLILNNKPALAAEFVKEYENASGKTNITKQMQQGGTSSSLSVKTIQTVYPVSNPTSYRGNIYTCIGGKVMEYDIDCDGNLTNPREVLVGITDMAIGSVAFYNNGNNAVVSLIDASNHQSALYLVKKKKGKWKKPVKLFKSMSGNSAFPQIDEEHSKLYFSSDRPDGQGGYDLFVSVYNGEVFENPISLGNEVNTPGNEINPIMTQDWLYFSSDGHASKGGFDIYKFKDLGNQQTILLNATELNTTYNEVAFLPTSENSFYIKRENKEQTQLFSVIKQATLTKVIGTVTDENGEPVSGAYVLIGGPSGGFTSTDKRGNYTYKSTENLASIDGRVLADGYEPKTFTASESQNINVQLTKIKPVEIIKEVIRTISVNQIPSETDTQVVKSDSQSTTILDVESTVNKDVHVTETSKVGGKATSPEEHLYYIILESTYDYAQAYEAWNKWLPRFIDAEILEFEKGLYRIGFFAGTNEENAVESYNEAKKTKKDIWILRPQN
;
A
#
# COMPACT_ATOMS: atom_id res chain seq x y z
N MET A 1 -61.76 29.25 -7.38
CA MET A 1 -60.65 28.38 -6.92
C MET A 1 -59.35 29.11 -7.21
N SER A 2 -58.35 29.05 -6.32
CA SER A 2 -57.23 30.00 -6.29
C SER A 2 -55.99 29.55 -7.07
N LYS A 3 -55.12 30.50 -7.42
CA LYS A 3 -53.84 30.29 -8.13
C LYS A 3 -52.76 29.56 -7.31
N THR A 4 -53.13 28.81 -6.26
CA THR A 4 -52.19 28.23 -5.29
C THR A 4 -51.62 26.85 -5.70
N TYR A 5 -52.24 26.16 -6.66
CA TYR A 5 -51.90 24.77 -7.00
C TYR A 5 -50.88 24.59 -8.14
N ILE A 6 -50.57 25.63 -8.91
CA ILE A 6 -49.60 25.54 -10.01
C ILE A 6 -48.14 25.63 -9.50
N SER A 7 -47.91 26.35 -8.38
CA SER A 7 -46.57 26.55 -7.83
C SER A 7 -45.99 25.35 -7.06
N LEU A 8 -46.81 24.35 -6.69
CA LEU A 8 -46.32 23.16 -5.97
C LEU A 8 -45.74 22.09 -6.90
N LEU A 9 -46.23 21.99 -8.14
CA LEU A 9 -45.81 20.94 -9.08
C LEU A 9 -44.46 21.23 -9.76
N ALA A 10 -43.99 22.48 -9.71
CA ALA A 10 -42.70 22.90 -10.26
C ALA A 10 -41.52 22.73 -9.28
N ILE A 11 -41.77 22.39 -8.00
CA ILE A 11 -40.75 22.24 -6.96
C ILE A 11 -40.44 20.74 -6.68
N LEU A 12 -41.33 19.83 -7.05
CA LEU A 12 -41.19 18.38 -6.85
C LEU A 12 -40.32 17.64 -7.90
N LEU A 13 -39.55 18.35 -8.72
CA LEU A 13 -38.70 17.77 -9.79
C LEU A 13 -37.18 18.01 -9.62
N PHE A 14 -36.75 18.49 -8.45
CA PHE A 14 -35.32 18.65 -8.10
C PHE A 14 -34.89 17.89 -6.84
N PHE A 15 -35.72 16.95 -6.36
CA PHE A 15 -35.39 16.01 -5.27
C PHE A 15 -35.53 14.55 -5.73
N SER A 16 -34.94 14.21 -6.87
CA SER A 16 -34.27 12.92 -6.98
C SER A 16 -32.90 13.05 -6.32
N ALA A 17 -32.55 12.13 -5.42
CA ALA A 17 -31.21 12.07 -4.84
C ALA A 17 -30.24 11.62 -5.94
N ALA A 18 -29.60 12.58 -6.62
CA ALA A 18 -28.50 12.29 -7.52
C ALA A 18 -27.29 11.90 -6.67
N ASN A 19 -27.01 10.59 -6.59
CA ASN A 19 -25.92 10.00 -5.82
C ASN A 19 -24.64 10.83 -5.96
N ALA A 20 -24.20 11.44 -4.86
CA ALA A 20 -23.13 12.44 -4.88
C ALA A 20 -21.71 11.86 -4.94
N GLN A 21 -21.57 10.71 -5.60
CA GLN A 21 -20.30 10.05 -5.91
C GLN A 21 -19.47 10.93 -6.86
N LEU A 22 -18.15 10.86 -6.75
CA LEU A 22 -17.23 11.58 -7.64
C LEU A 22 -17.44 11.09 -9.10
N PRO A 23 -17.64 11.98 -10.08
CA PRO A 23 -18.08 11.58 -11.42
C PRO A 23 -17.04 10.74 -12.16
N GLU A 24 -15.74 10.87 -11.82
CA GLU A 24 -14.69 10.00 -12.35
C GLU A 24 -14.78 8.54 -11.87
N LEU A 25 -15.37 8.25 -10.70
CA LEU A 25 -15.62 6.87 -10.25
C LEU A 25 -16.67 6.19 -11.11
N SER A 26 -17.70 6.93 -11.54
CA SER A 26 -18.72 6.41 -12.47
C SER A 26 -18.17 6.08 -13.87
N VAL A 27 -16.91 6.44 -14.17
CA VAL A 27 -16.22 6.08 -15.41
C VAL A 27 -15.59 4.69 -15.32
N THR A 28 -15.10 4.28 -14.14
CA THR A 28 -14.43 2.98 -13.94
C THR A 28 -15.38 1.82 -13.62
N LEU A 29 -16.68 2.11 -13.42
CA LEU A 29 -17.74 1.12 -13.24
C LEU A 29 -17.97 0.26 -14.49
N LYS A 30 -17.10 -0.75 -14.67
CA LYS A 30 -17.33 -1.93 -15.51
C LYS A 30 -18.57 -2.64 -14.96
N SER A 31 -19.74 -2.36 -15.54
CA SER A 31 -21.04 -2.64 -14.93
C SER A 31 -21.17 -4.04 -14.32
N SER A 32 -21.55 -4.10 -13.04
CA SER A 32 -21.76 -5.35 -12.28
C SER A 32 -22.71 -6.33 -13.00
N ALA A 33 -23.59 -5.81 -13.86
CA ALA A 33 -24.44 -6.54 -14.81
C ALA A 33 -23.71 -7.50 -15.78
N ARG A 34 -22.38 -7.40 -15.94
CA ARG A 34 -21.55 -8.32 -16.74
C ARG A 34 -20.53 -9.11 -15.91
N ALA A 35 -20.35 -8.80 -14.64
CA ALA A 35 -19.41 -9.50 -13.76
C ALA A 35 -20.02 -10.80 -13.22
N VAL A 36 -19.17 -11.78 -12.91
CA VAL A 36 -19.55 -13.10 -12.38
C VAL A 36 -18.60 -13.53 -11.26
N GLY A 37 -19.07 -14.40 -10.35
CA GLY A 37 -18.29 -14.87 -9.20
C GLY A 37 -17.73 -13.71 -8.36
N ILE A 38 -16.50 -13.88 -7.88
CA ILE A 38 -15.79 -12.91 -7.04
C ILE A 38 -15.72 -11.50 -7.68
N GLU A 39 -15.57 -11.39 -9.00
CA GLU A 39 -15.54 -10.08 -9.68
C GLU A 39 -16.87 -9.32 -9.55
N LYS A 40 -18.00 -10.03 -9.41
CA LYS A 40 -19.30 -9.40 -9.15
C LYS A 40 -19.42 -8.91 -7.72
N ALA A 41 -18.88 -9.64 -6.74
CA ALA A 41 -18.82 -9.18 -5.35
C ALA A 41 -18.00 -7.89 -5.22
N ARG A 42 -16.82 -7.84 -5.88
CA ARG A 42 -15.98 -6.62 -5.99
C ARG A 42 -16.74 -5.46 -6.65
N ALA A 43 -17.38 -5.69 -7.81
CA ALA A 43 -18.12 -4.64 -8.51
C ALA A 43 -19.25 -4.05 -7.64
N LEU A 44 -20.00 -4.90 -6.92
CA LEU A 44 -21.06 -4.45 -6.01
C LEU A 44 -20.53 -3.68 -4.79
N TYR A 45 -19.32 -3.98 -4.30
CA TYR A 45 -18.67 -3.16 -3.27
C TYR A 45 -18.38 -1.75 -3.80
N TYR A 46 -17.74 -1.61 -4.97
CA TYR A 46 -17.44 -0.29 -5.57
C TYR A 46 -18.71 0.48 -6.01
N GLU A 47 -19.80 -0.23 -6.32
CA GLU A 47 -21.16 0.34 -6.52
C GLU A 47 -21.88 0.68 -5.19
N SER A 48 -21.21 0.58 -4.02
CA SER A 48 -21.76 0.82 -2.67
C SER A 48 -22.96 -0.08 -2.27
N ASN A 49 -23.13 -1.19 -2.98
CA ASN A 49 -24.13 -2.23 -2.72
C ASN A 49 -23.57 -3.34 -1.82
N TYR A 50 -23.07 -2.93 -0.65
CA TYR A 50 -22.42 -3.80 0.33
C TYR A 50 -23.30 -4.98 0.78
N THR A 51 -24.62 -4.87 0.69
CA THR A 51 -25.56 -5.93 1.08
C THR A 51 -25.59 -7.09 0.08
N GLU A 52 -25.61 -6.82 -1.22
CA GLU A 52 -25.46 -7.87 -2.24
C GLU A 52 -24.00 -8.35 -2.34
N ALA A 53 -23.02 -7.46 -2.13
CA ALA A 53 -21.60 -7.82 -2.10
C ALA A 53 -21.32 -8.86 -0.99
N GLU A 54 -21.79 -8.64 0.24
CA GLU A 54 -21.60 -9.57 1.37
C GLU A 54 -22.16 -10.97 1.05
N ALA A 55 -23.35 -11.03 0.44
CA ALA A 55 -23.99 -12.29 0.05
C ALA A 55 -23.17 -13.07 -0.98
N LEU A 56 -22.56 -12.39 -1.96
CA LEU A 56 -21.68 -13.04 -2.94
C LEU A 56 -20.31 -13.41 -2.36
N PHE A 57 -19.78 -12.64 -1.41
CA PHE A 57 -18.51 -12.96 -0.77
C PHE A 57 -18.58 -14.27 0.05
N TYR A 58 -19.67 -14.57 0.75
CA TYR A 58 -19.83 -15.91 1.38
C TYR A 58 -19.83 -17.04 0.34
N ILE A 59 -20.58 -16.88 -0.76
CA ILE A 59 -20.68 -17.90 -1.83
C ILE A 59 -19.30 -18.17 -2.45
N GLU A 60 -18.52 -17.12 -2.72
CA GLU A 60 -17.19 -17.27 -3.34
C GLU A 60 -16.13 -17.75 -2.35
N LEU A 61 -16.34 -17.56 -1.04
CA LEU A 61 -15.55 -18.15 0.04
C LEU A 61 -15.79 -19.65 0.14
N GLU A 62 -17.05 -20.09 0.09
CA GLU A 62 -17.43 -21.52 0.03
C GLU A 62 -16.89 -22.19 -1.24
N ASN A 63 -16.86 -21.48 -2.37
CA ASN A 63 -16.24 -21.94 -3.61
C ASN A 63 -14.69 -21.98 -3.56
N GLY A 64 -14.06 -21.41 -2.54
CA GLY A 64 -12.59 -21.35 -2.41
C GLY A 64 -11.89 -20.37 -3.37
N ASN A 65 -12.61 -19.41 -3.97
CA ASN A 65 -12.11 -18.52 -5.02
C ASN A 65 -11.32 -17.28 -4.50
N PHE A 66 -11.08 -17.20 -3.19
CA PHE A 66 -10.50 -16.01 -2.54
C PHE A 66 -8.99 -15.87 -2.75
N LYS A 67 -8.56 -14.67 -3.14
CA LYS A 67 -7.17 -14.19 -3.04
C LYS A 67 -6.98 -13.41 -1.72
N PRO A 68 -5.74 -13.14 -1.25
CA PRO A 68 -5.52 -12.44 0.01
C PRO A 68 -6.29 -11.12 0.16
N HIS A 69 -6.37 -10.30 -0.90
CA HIS A 69 -7.09 -9.03 -0.86
C HIS A 69 -8.62 -9.19 -0.80
N ASP A 70 -9.17 -10.32 -1.22
CA ASP A 70 -10.62 -10.58 -1.14
C ASP A 70 -11.07 -10.75 0.33
N PHE A 71 -10.21 -11.32 1.18
CA PHE A 71 -10.46 -11.37 2.63
C PHE A 71 -10.55 -9.95 3.24
N LEU A 72 -9.67 -9.04 2.82
CA LEU A 72 -9.71 -7.64 3.28
C LEU A 72 -10.95 -6.90 2.77
N LEU A 73 -11.26 -7.04 1.49
CA LEU A 73 -12.42 -6.38 0.88
C LEU A 73 -13.74 -6.89 1.48
N PHE A 74 -13.80 -8.19 1.81
CA PHE A 74 -14.92 -8.77 2.54
C PHE A 74 -15.00 -8.23 3.98
N ALA A 75 -13.87 -8.07 4.68
CA ALA A 75 -13.84 -7.43 5.99
C ALA A 75 -14.36 -5.98 5.96
N ASN A 76 -13.93 -5.16 4.99
CA ASN A 76 -14.47 -3.80 4.78
C ASN A 76 -15.99 -3.85 4.52
N THR A 77 -16.45 -4.78 3.67
CA THR A 77 -17.89 -5.00 3.39
C THR A 77 -18.68 -5.33 4.66
N LEU A 78 -18.12 -6.16 5.55
CA LEU A 78 -18.73 -6.53 6.82
C LEU A 78 -18.79 -5.36 7.81
N ILE A 79 -17.77 -4.50 7.86
CA ILE A 79 -17.78 -3.26 8.66
C ILE A 79 -18.94 -2.36 8.21
N LEU A 80 -19.08 -2.16 6.90
CA LEU A 80 -20.13 -1.34 6.29
C LEU A 80 -21.55 -1.90 6.50
N ASN A 81 -21.69 -3.21 6.61
CA ASN A 81 -22.94 -3.87 7.02
C ASN A 81 -23.09 -4.03 8.55
N ASN A 82 -22.32 -3.27 9.34
CA ASN A 82 -22.35 -3.22 10.81
C ASN A 82 -22.00 -4.54 11.52
N LYS A 83 -21.07 -5.33 10.96
CA LYS A 83 -20.58 -6.62 11.49
C LYS A 83 -19.07 -6.59 11.84
N PRO A 84 -18.57 -5.61 12.62
CA PRO A 84 -17.13 -5.42 12.85
C PRO A 84 -16.45 -6.59 13.59
N ALA A 85 -17.20 -7.34 14.40
CA ALA A 85 -16.66 -8.52 15.08
C ALA A 85 -16.26 -9.63 14.09
N LEU A 86 -17.12 -9.92 13.11
CA LEU A 86 -16.83 -10.89 12.05
C LEU A 86 -15.78 -10.36 11.07
N ALA A 87 -15.82 -9.05 10.77
CA ALA A 87 -14.78 -8.42 9.95
C ALA A 87 -13.37 -8.62 10.52
N ALA A 88 -13.20 -8.55 11.85
CA ALA A 88 -11.92 -8.78 12.50
C ALA A 88 -11.37 -10.21 12.31
N GLU A 89 -12.23 -11.21 12.05
CA GLU A 89 -11.81 -12.56 11.69
C GLU A 89 -11.28 -12.59 10.24
N PHE A 90 -11.97 -11.93 9.30
CA PHE A 90 -11.54 -11.81 7.91
C PHE A 90 -10.28 -10.96 7.71
N VAL A 91 -10.08 -9.90 8.51
CA VAL A 91 -8.79 -9.17 8.56
C VAL A 91 -7.66 -10.12 8.95
N LYS A 92 -7.89 -10.99 9.93
CA LYS A 92 -6.89 -11.94 10.40
C LYS A 92 -6.52 -12.98 9.33
N GLU A 93 -7.49 -13.44 8.55
CA GLU A 93 -7.20 -14.30 7.39
C GLU A 93 -6.48 -13.55 6.27
N TYR A 94 -6.70 -12.24 6.07
CA TYR A 94 -5.82 -11.43 5.22
C TYR A 94 -4.40 -11.31 5.79
N GLU A 95 -4.21 -11.10 7.09
CA GLU A 95 -2.88 -11.07 7.72
C GLU A 95 -2.16 -12.43 7.54
N ASN A 96 -2.88 -13.55 7.68
CA ASN A 96 -2.37 -14.90 7.41
C ASN A 96 -1.99 -15.10 5.93
N ALA A 97 -2.89 -14.78 5.01
CA ALA A 97 -2.75 -15.07 3.57
C ALA A 97 -1.83 -14.12 2.82
N SER A 98 -1.54 -12.93 3.38
CA SER A 98 -0.63 -11.93 2.79
C SER A 98 0.71 -11.78 3.53
N GLY A 99 0.85 -12.36 4.72
CA GLY A 99 2.00 -12.13 5.60
C GLY A 99 2.07 -10.74 6.26
N LYS A 100 1.11 -9.84 5.99
CA LYS A 100 1.10 -8.47 6.53
C LYS A 100 0.59 -8.43 7.97
N THR A 101 1.48 -8.64 8.96
CA THR A 101 1.14 -8.82 10.40
C THR A 101 0.85 -7.55 11.22
N ASN A 102 0.39 -6.47 10.58
CA ASN A 102 0.16 -5.16 11.24
C ASN A 102 -1.14 -4.45 10.81
N ILE A 103 -1.98 -5.08 9.99
CA ILE A 103 -3.22 -4.49 9.45
C ILE A 103 -4.25 -4.28 10.57
N THR A 104 -4.41 -5.27 11.44
CA THR A 104 -5.30 -5.17 12.62
C THR A 104 -4.93 -3.96 13.51
N LYS A 105 -3.65 -3.58 13.55
CA LYS A 105 -3.16 -2.42 14.31
C LYS A 105 -3.52 -1.10 13.62
N GLN A 106 -3.35 -1.01 12.29
CA GLN A 106 -3.76 0.16 11.50
C GLN A 106 -5.25 0.48 11.67
N MET A 107 -6.11 -0.54 11.77
CA MET A 107 -7.55 -0.36 11.99
C MET A 107 -7.89 0.02 13.45
N GLN A 108 -7.25 -0.60 14.44
CA GLN A 108 -7.55 -0.38 15.86
C GLN A 108 -6.98 0.94 16.43
N GLN A 109 -6.08 1.62 15.70
CA GLN A 109 -5.45 2.89 16.09
C GLN A 109 -6.40 4.12 16.09
N GLY A 110 -7.72 3.93 16.18
CA GLY A 110 -8.71 5.00 16.35
C GLY A 110 -9.16 5.24 17.80
N GLY A 111 -8.48 4.64 18.80
CA GLY A 111 -8.96 4.49 20.18
C GLY A 111 -8.58 5.59 21.19
N THR A 112 -7.95 6.69 20.79
CA THR A 112 -7.51 7.77 21.71
C THR A 112 -7.97 9.14 21.21
N SER A 113 -8.66 9.87 22.11
CA SER A 113 -9.30 11.19 21.94
C SER A 113 -8.71 12.10 20.85
N SER A 114 -9.30 12.07 19.65
CA SER A 114 -8.96 13.05 18.61
C SER A 114 -9.41 14.45 19.05
N SER A 115 -8.43 15.30 19.38
CA SER A 115 -8.57 16.71 19.79
C SER A 115 -8.98 17.64 18.63
N LEU A 116 -9.80 17.13 17.73
CA LEU A 116 -10.20 17.78 16.49
C LEU A 116 -11.55 18.46 16.67
N SER A 117 -11.56 19.79 16.55
CA SER A 117 -12.81 20.55 16.50
C SER A 117 -13.42 20.43 15.12
N VAL A 118 -14.54 19.71 14.99
CA VAL A 118 -15.26 19.49 13.73
C VAL A 118 -16.46 20.45 13.63
N LYS A 119 -16.55 21.19 12.51
CA LYS A 119 -17.65 22.11 12.18
C LYS A 119 -18.17 21.81 10.77
N THR A 120 -19.48 21.60 10.63
CA THR A 120 -20.12 21.48 9.32
C THR A 120 -20.01 22.80 8.56
N ILE A 121 -19.42 22.78 7.35
CA ILE A 121 -19.31 23.97 6.50
C ILE A 121 -20.64 24.20 5.77
N GLN A 122 -21.20 25.40 5.89
CA GLN A 122 -22.40 25.76 5.14
C GLN A 122 -22.03 26.05 3.68
N THR A 123 -22.78 25.46 2.76
CA THR A 123 -22.56 25.58 1.32
C THR A 123 -23.91 25.75 0.62
N VAL A 124 -24.14 26.90 -0.03
CA VAL A 124 -25.39 27.18 -0.78
C VAL A 124 -25.55 26.27 -2.00
N TYR A 125 -24.46 25.67 -2.46
CA TYR A 125 -24.37 24.76 -3.61
C TYR A 125 -23.55 23.53 -3.22
N PRO A 126 -23.84 22.33 -3.77
CA PRO A 126 -23.16 21.10 -3.39
C PRO A 126 -21.68 21.10 -3.82
N VAL A 127 -20.80 20.68 -2.93
CA VAL A 127 -19.38 20.45 -3.22
C VAL A 127 -19.18 19.03 -3.75
N SER A 128 -18.58 18.88 -4.93
CA SER A 128 -18.36 17.58 -5.57
C SER A 128 -16.92 17.10 -5.37
N ASN A 129 -15.94 17.72 -6.02
CA ASN A 129 -14.53 17.43 -5.76
C ASN A 129 -13.79 18.72 -5.37
N PRO A 130 -13.53 18.96 -4.07
CA PRO A 130 -12.90 20.18 -3.58
C PRO A 130 -11.37 20.12 -3.70
N THR A 131 -10.80 21.17 -4.27
CA THR A 131 -9.36 21.46 -4.28
C THR A 131 -9.12 22.91 -3.85
N SER A 132 -7.86 23.31 -3.65
CA SER A 132 -7.51 24.68 -3.29
C SER A 132 -6.32 25.19 -4.08
N TYR A 133 -6.27 26.51 -4.29
CA TYR A 133 -5.08 27.16 -4.82
C TYR A 133 -4.99 28.59 -4.29
N ARG A 134 -3.88 28.91 -3.60
CA ARG A 134 -3.58 30.25 -3.03
C ARG A 134 -4.70 30.82 -2.13
N GLY A 135 -5.37 29.96 -1.38
CA GLY A 135 -6.44 30.32 -0.43
C GLY A 135 -7.86 30.26 -1.02
N ASN A 136 -8.01 30.23 -2.35
CA ASN A 136 -9.31 30.02 -2.99
C ASN A 136 -9.64 28.53 -3.03
N ILE A 137 -10.92 28.19 -2.86
CA ILE A 137 -11.45 26.82 -3.00
C ILE A 137 -12.07 26.66 -4.38
N TYR A 138 -11.85 25.53 -5.02
CA TYR A 138 -12.43 25.18 -6.32
C TYR A 138 -13.14 23.83 -6.23
N THR A 139 -14.29 23.67 -6.89
CA THR A 139 -14.95 22.36 -7.03
C THR A 139 -15.66 22.24 -8.37
N CYS A 140 -15.75 21.01 -8.90
CA CYS A 140 -16.32 20.74 -10.21
C CYS A 140 -17.80 20.32 -10.11
N ILE A 141 -18.73 21.22 -10.44
CA ILE A 141 -20.18 21.01 -10.30
C ILE A 141 -20.80 20.93 -11.70
N GLY A 142 -21.49 19.83 -12.01
CA GLY A 142 -22.13 19.65 -13.32
C GLY A 142 -21.17 19.74 -14.51
N GLY A 143 -19.92 19.30 -14.32
CA GLY A 143 -18.86 19.40 -15.35
C GLY A 143 -18.17 20.76 -15.46
N LYS A 144 -18.47 21.73 -14.58
CA LYS A 144 -17.91 23.10 -14.59
C LYS A 144 -17.08 23.36 -13.33
N VAL A 145 -15.93 24.03 -13.46
CA VAL A 145 -15.13 24.43 -12.29
C VAL A 145 -15.70 25.71 -11.68
N MET A 146 -16.03 25.65 -10.39
CA MET A 146 -16.56 26.76 -9.61
C MET A 146 -15.54 27.17 -8.53
N GLU A 147 -15.12 28.44 -8.55
CA GLU A 147 -14.30 29.09 -7.53
C GLU A 147 -15.19 29.69 -6.43
N TYR A 148 -14.79 29.57 -5.16
CA TYR A 148 -15.54 30.07 -4.00
C TYR A 148 -14.69 30.98 -3.11
N ASP A 149 -15.34 31.99 -2.54
CA ASP A 149 -14.82 32.78 -1.43
C ASP A 149 -15.07 32.04 -0.11
N ILE A 150 -14.08 32.06 0.80
CA ILE A 150 -14.25 31.58 2.18
C ILE A 150 -14.61 32.78 3.08
N ASP A 151 -15.67 32.68 3.86
CA ASP A 151 -16.00 33.70 4.87
C ASP A 151 -15.21 33.52 6.19
N CYS A 152 -15.38 34.44 7.14
CA CYS A 152 -14.70 34.38 8.44
C CYS A 152 -15.12 33.19 9.34
N ASP A 153 -16.23 32.53 9.01
CA ASP A 153 -16.74 31.33 9.67
C ASP A 153 -16.26 30.03 8.97
N GLY A 154 -15.61 30.15 7.81
CA GLY A 154 -15.16 29.04 6.98
C GLY A 154 -16.18 28.56 5.94
N ASN A 155 -17.31 29.25 5.76
CA ASN A 155 -18.35 28.87 4.80
C ASN A 155 -17.96 29.21 3.35
N LEU A 156 -18.44 28.42 2.40
CA LEU A 156 -18.17 28.65 0.98
C LEU A 156 -19.26 29.54 0.36
N THR A 157 -18.85 30.69 -0.16
CA THR A 157 -19.71 31.76 -0.65
C THR A 157 -19.32 32.23 -2.06
N ASN A 158 -20.15 33.07 -2.68
CA ASN A 158 -19.88 33.77 -3.95
C ASN A 158 -19.34 32.87 -5.10
N PRO A 159 -19.99 31.75 -5.46
CA PRO A 159 -19.51 30.85 -6.51
C PRO A 159 -19.34 31.57 -7.86
N ARG A 160 -18.17 31.38 -8.48
CA ARG A 160 -17.80 31.95 -9.79
C ARG A 160 -17.32 30.85 -10.73
N GLU A 161 -17.93 30.74 -11.92
CA GLU A 161 -17.48 29.78 -12.92
C GLU A 161 -16.13 30.20 -13.51
N VAL A 162 -15.14 29.31 -13.44
CA VAL A 162 -13.81 29.47 -14.04
C VAL A 162 -13.60 28.44 -15.14
N LEU A 163 -12.56 28.62 -15.97
CA LEU A 163 -12.34 27.83 -17.20
C LEU A 163 -13.48 27.88 -18.24
N VAL A 164 -14.39 28.86 -18.13
CA VAL A 164 -15.55 29.06 -19.02
C VAL A 164 -15.17 28.96 -20.51
N GLY A 165 -15.85 28.05 -21.22
CA GLY A 165 -15.77 27.94 -22.69
C GLY A 165 -14.45 27.41 -23.26
N ILE A 166 -13.60 26.73 -22.47
CA ILE A 166 -12.41 26.06 -23.03
C ILE A 166 -12.73 24.73 -23.73
N THR A 167 -13.83 24.08 -23.32
CA THR A 167 -14.24 22.73 -23.73
C THR A 167 -15.76 22.57 -23.57
N ASP A 168 -16.32 21.60 -24.27
CA ASP A 168 -17.72 21.17 -24.16
C ASP A 168 -17.84 19.85 -23.35
N MET A 169 -16.72 19.22 -23.00
CA MET A 169 -16.64 18.03 -22.12
C MET A 169 -16.79 18.41 -20.64
N ALA A 170 -17.33 17.50 -19.83
CA ALA A 170 -17.40 17.71 -18.38
C ALA A 170 -15.99 17.67 -17.75
N ILE A 171 -15.68 18.67 -16.92
CA ILE A 171 -14.50 18.68 -16.05
C ILE A 171 -14.88 17.98 -14.72
N GLY A 172 -14.12 16.97 -14.31
CA GLY A 172 -14.37 16.24 -13.05
C GLY A 172 -13.52 16.76 -11.87
N SER A 173 -12.26 17.10 -12.14
CA SER A 173 -11.30 17.61 -11.15
C SER A 173 -10.24 18.49 -11.82
N VAL A 174 -9.54 19.29 -11.01
CA VAL A 174 -8.60 20.33 -11.46
C VAL A 174 -7.47 20.54 -10.45
N ALA A 175 -6.28 20.88 -10.95
CA ALA A 175 -5.21 21.49 -10.16
C ALA A 175 -4.67 22.71 -10.89
N PHE A 176 -4.69 23.87 -10.23
CA PHE A 176 -4.07 25.09 -10.73
C PHE A 176 -2.60 25.15 -10.35
N TYR A 177 -1.79 25.77 -11.22
CA TYR A 177 -0.36 26.02 -10.95
C TYR A 177 0.17 27.19 -11.77
N ASN A 178 1.46 27.52 -11.58
CA ASN A 178 2.15 28.64 -12.19
C ASN A 178 1.39 29.96 -12.01
N ASN A 179 1.21 30.37 -10.75
CA ASN A 179 0.47 31.57 -10.36
C ASN A 179 -0.99 31.58 -10.89
N GLY A 180 -1.62 30.41 -11.03
CA GLY A 180 -2.97 30.27 -11.59
C GLY A 180 -3.07 30.63 -13.09
N ASN A 181 -1.95 30.56 -13.82
CA ASN A 181 -1.92 30.72 -15.28
C ASN A 181 -1.93 29.38 -16.03
N ASN A 182 -1.62 28.27 -15.36
CA ASN A 182 -1.81 26.93 -15.90
C ASN A 182 -2.80 26.16 -15.02
N ALA A 183 -3.41 25.13 -15.59
CA ALA A 183 -4.17 24.13 -14.85
C ALA A 183 -4.03 22.76 -15.52
N VAL A 184 -4.03 21.68 -14.74
CA VAL A 184 -4.32 20.32 -15.21
C VAL A 184 -5.77 20.01 -14.84
N VAL A 185 -6.55 19.47 -15.77
CA VAL A 185 -7.96 19.07 -15.55
C VAL A 185 -8.18 17.62 -15.97
N SER A 186 -9.03 16.89 -15.26
CA SER A 186 -9.67 15.69 -15.82
C SER A 186 -10.81 16.13 -16.74
N LEU A 187 -10.86 15.58 -17.97
CA LEU A 187 -12.04 15.71 -18.84
C LEU A 187 -12.69 14.34 -18.99
N ILE A 188 -14.00 14.30 -18.80
CA ILE A 188 -14.81 13.09 -18.87
C ILE A 188 -15.58 13.05 -20.19
N ASP A 189 -15.36 11.97 -20.96
CA ASP A 189 -16.22 11.54 -22.05
C ASP A 189 -17.20 10.48 -21.54
N ALA A 190 -18.40 10.94 -21.19
CA ALA A 190 -19.49 10.08 -20.73
C ALA A 190 -20.08 9.19 -21.85
N SER A 191 -19.75 9.40 -23.12
CA SER A 191 -20.22 8.56 -24.23
C SER A 191 -19.34 7.31 -24.44
N ASN A 192 -18.05 7.41 -24.12
CA ASN A 192 -17.07 6.33 -24.28
C ASN A 192 -16.62 5.72 -22.94
N HIS A 193 -17.13 6.21 -21.80
CA HIS A 193 -16.64 5.90 -20.45
C HIS A 193 -15.12 6.07 -20.35
N GLN A 194 -14.63 7.28 -20.70
CA GLN A 194 -13.21 7.62 -20.61
C GLN A 194 -13.00 8.93 -19.87
N SER A 195 -12.01 8.98 -18.97
CA SER A 195 -11.47 10.23 -18.42
C SER A 195 -9.99 10.37 -18.80
N ALA A 196 -9.50 11.59 -18.98
CA ALA A 196 -8.06 11.82 -19.19
C ALA A 196 -7.63 13.19 -18.69
N LEU A 197 -6.34 13.33 -18.36
CA LEU A 197 -5.76 14.60 -17.96
C LEU A 197 -5.42 15.49 -19.18
N TYR A 198 -5.74 16.77 -19.07
CA TYR A 198 -5.45 17.80 -20.07
C TYR A 198 -4.79 19.03 -19.42
N LEU A 199 -3.84 19.62 -20.13
CA LEU A 199 -3.17 20.86 -19.76
C LEU A 199 -3.88 22.06 -20.38
N VAL A 200 -4.29 23.01 -19.53
CA VAL A 200 -4.92 24.28 -19.88
C VAL A 200 -3.93 25.40 -19.55
N LYS A 201 -3.67 26.31 -20.51
CA LYS A 201 -2.79 27.48 -20.29
C LYS A 201 -3.50 28.80 -20.59
N LYS A 202 -3.39 29.77 -19.68
CA LYS A 202 -3.87 31.16 -19.82
C LYS A 202 -2.84 31.93 -20.65
N LYS A 203 -3.28 32.61 -21.72
CA LYS A 203 -2.43 33.48 -22.56
C LYS A 203 -3.13 34.82 -22.79
N LYS A 204 -2.48 35.92 -22.38
CA LYS A 204 -3.03 37.29 -22.38
C LYS A 204 -4.38 37.36 -21.66
N GLY A 205 -4.42 36.94 -20.39
CA GLY A 205 -5.60 36.90 -19.52
C GLY A 205 -6.63 35.82 -19.83
N LYS A 206 -6.73 35.36 -21.09
CA LYS A 206 -7.73 34.38 -21.53
C LYS A 206 -7.18 32.95 -21.50
N TRP A 207 -7.95 32.03 -20.91
CA TRP A 207 -7.72 30.59 -21.04
C TRP A 207 -7.75 30.15 -22.52
N LYS A 208 -7.23 28.94 -22.79
CA LYS A 208 -7.14 28.33 -24.13
C LYS A 208 -7.71 26.92 -24.08
N LYS A 209 -8.03 26.36 -25.24
CA LYS A 209 -8.52 24.98 -25.34
C LYS A 209 -7.53 24.00 -24.65
N PRO A 210 -8.05 22.96 -23.98
CA PRO A 210 -7.23 21.94 -23.33
C PRO A 210 -6.38 21.16 -24.35
N VAL A 211 -5.22 20.67 -23.92
CA VAL A 211 -4.34 19.80 -24.71
C VAL A 211 -4.09 18.51 -23.91
N LYS A 212 -4.34 17.32 -24.48
CA LYS A 212 -4.20 16.04 -23.76
C LYS A 212 -2.77 15.94 -23.23
N LEU A 213 -2.65 15.71 -21.92
CA LEU A 213 -1.38 15.81 -21.20
C LEU A 213 -0.44 14.67 -21.59
N PHE A 214 -0.89 13.43 -21.39
CA PHE A 214 -0.18 12.23 -21.80
C PHE A 214 -0.82 11.65 -23.06
N LYS A 215 -0.11 11.74 -24.20
CA LYS A 215 -0.66 11.36 -25.52
C LYS A 215 -1.01 9.87 -25.59
N SER A 216 -0.02 9.03 -25.28
CA SER A 216 -0.05 7.57 -25.46
C SER A 216 -0.48 6.78 -24.21
N MET A 217 -0.94 7.47 -23.17
CA MET A 217 -1.41 6.83 -21.94
C MET A 217 -2.81 6.23 -22.17
N SER A 218 -2.93 4.96 -21.79
CA SER A 218 -4.16 4.17 -21.73
C SER A 218 -4.80 4.27 -20.33
N GLY A 219 -6.02 3.76 -20.21
CA GLY A 219 -6.83 3.91 -18.99
C GLY A 219 -7.45 5.31 -18.85
N ASN A 220 -8.24 5.42 -17.80
CA ASN A 220 -8.82 6.62 -17.24
C ASN A 220 -7.76 7.42 -16.47
N SER A 221 -7.96 8.73 -16.28
CA SER A 221 -7.06 9.54 -15.46
C SER A 221 -7.79 10.72 -14.82
N ALA A 222 -7.73 10.78 -13.50
CA ALA A 222 -8.53 11.66 -12.66
C ALA A 222 -7.69 12.29 -11.53
N PHE A 223 -8.32 13.19 -10.79
CA PHE A 223 -7.83 13.69 -9.50
C PHE A 223 -6.40 14.27 -9.51
N PRO A 224 -6.06 15.20 -10.43
CA PRO A 224 -4.73 15.78 -10.47
C PRO A 224 -4.49 16.70 -9.27
N GLN A 225 -3.26 16.69 -8.75
CA GLN A 225 -2.73 17.66 -7.79
C GLN A 225 -1.29 18.04 -8.15
N ILE A 226 -1.01 19.34 -8.15
CA ILE A 226 0.32 19.88 -8.46
C ILE A 226 1.03 20.25 -7.15
N ASP A 227 2.22 19.70 -6.98
CA ASP A 227 3.23 20.15 -6.04
C ASP A 227 4.18 21.10 -6.79
N GLU A 228 3.99 22.42 -6.60
CA GLU A 228 4.83 23.45 -7.24
C GLU A 228 6.24 23.54 -6.61
N GLU A 229 6.45 23.02 -5.40
CA GLU A 229 7.73 23.11 -4.69
C GLU A 229 8.70 22.03 -5.18
N HIS A 230 8.25 20.78 -5.23
CA HIS A 230 9.04 19.65 -5.75
C HIS A 230 8.85 19.43 -7.26
N SER A 231 8.07 20.26 -7.93
CA SER A 231 7.74 20.16 -9.37
C SER A 231 7.17 18.79 -9.76
N LYS A 232 6.14 18.33 -9.05
CA LYS A 232 5.47 17.05 -9.28
C LYS A 232 3.97 17.22 -9.58
N LEU A 233 3.43 16.31 -10.38
CA LEU A 233 1.99 16.09 -10.57
C LEU A 233 1.66 14.71 -10.02
N TYR A 234 0.86 14.67 -8.97
CA TYR A 234 0.22 13.45 -8.46
C TYR A 234 -1.19 13.33 -9.06
N PHE A 235 -1.65 12.12 -9.36
CA PHE A 235 -2.99 11.86 -9.91
C PHE A 235 -3.36 10.37 -9.78
N SER A 236 -4.63 10.01 -10.06
CA SER A 236 -5.07 8.61 -10.07
C SER A 236 -5.39 8.11 -11.49
N SER A 237 -5.17 6.82 -11.77
CA SER A 237 -5.47 6.18 -13.07
C SER A 237 -5.73 4.68 -12.96
N ASP A 238 -6.64 4.12 -13.77
CA ASP A 238 -6.87 2.66 -13.89
C ASP A 238 -6.07 2.01 -15.05
N ARG A 239 -4.91 2.59 -15.36
CA ARG A 239 -4.02 2.11 -16.43
C ARG A 239 -3.57 0.65 -16.17
N PRO A 240 -3.37 -0.18 -17.21
CA PRO A 240 -3.21 -1.64 -17.03
C PRO A 240 -1.96 -2.13 -16.29
N ASP A 241 -1.05 -1.22 -15.92
CA ASP A 241 0.14 -1.47 -15.10
C ASP A 241 0.02 -0.94 -13.66
N GLY A 242 -1.21 -0.60 -13.23
CA GLY A 242 -1.58 -0.44 -11.82
C GLY A 242 -1.83 -1.78 -11.09
N GLN A 243 -2.39 -1.71 -9.89
CA GLN A 243 -2.80 -2.83 -9.04
C GLN A 243 -4.31 -3.13 -9.10
N GLY A 244 -5.16 -2.19 -9.50
CA GLY A 244 -6.61 -2.35 -9.30
C GLY A 244 -7.54 -1.43 -10.09
N GLY A 245 -8.25 -0.58 -9.35
CA GLY A 245 -9.13 0.46 -9.84
C GLY A 245 -8.33 1.73 -10.13
N TYR A 246 -8.64 2.84 -9.49
CA TYR A 246 -7.81 4.05 -9.57
C TYR A 246 -6.54 3.91 -8.73
N ASP A 247 -5.40 3.65 -9.35
CA ASP A 247 -4.06 3.63 -8.71
C ASP A 247 -3.42 5.03 -8.67
N LEU A 248 -2.59 5.35 -7.66
CA LEU A 248 -1.82 6.61 -7.64
C LEU A 248 -0.54 6.56 -8.47
N PHE A 249 -0.31 7.65 -9.19
CA PHE A 249 0.89 7.87 -10.00
C PHE A 249 1.47 9.27 -9.75
N VAL A 250 2.76 9.42 -10.01
CA VAL A 250 3.47 10.70 -9.99
C VAL A 250 4.23 10.95 -11.29
N SER A 251 4.22 12.19 -11.77
CA SER A 251 4.97 12.68 -12.93
C SER A 251 5.80 13.90 -12.53
N VAL A 252 7.07 13.95 -12.96
CA VAL A 252 7.95 15.10 -12.74
C VAL A 252 7.71 16.16 -13.82
N TYR A 253 7.70 17.43 -13.42
CA TYR A 253 7.62 18.57 -14.33
C TYR A 253 9.02 19.16 -14.57
N ASN A 254 9.56 18.96 -15.77
CA ASN A 254 10.93 19.40 -16.12
C ASN A 254 11.05 20.87 -16.54
N GLY A 255 10.05 21.69 -16.23
CA GLY A 255 9.97 23.10 -16.63
C GLY A 255 9.19 23.34 -17.93
N GLU A 256 9.17 22.37 -18.86
CA GLU A 256 8.41 22.46 -20.12
C GLU A 256 7.20 21.52 -20.16
N VAL A 257 7.40 20.26 -19.79
CA VAL A 257 6.43 19.17 -19.88
C VAL A 257 6.39 18.35 -18.58
N PHE A 258 5.29 17.60 -18.43
CA PHE A 258 5.19 16.52 -17.45
C PHE A 258 5.71 15.23 -18.09
N GLU A 259 6.62 14.56 -17.41
CA GLU A 259 7.30 13.35 -17.90
C GLU A 259 6.43 12.10 -17.72
N ASN A 260 6.89 10.95 -18.24
CA ASN A 260 6.11 9.70 -18.17
C ASN A 260 5.84 9.31 -16.70
N PRO A 261 4.58 9.12 -16.29
CA PRO A 261 4.24 8.90 -14.89
C PRO A 261 4.61 7.51 -14.37
N ILE A 262 5.19 7.47 -13.17
CA ILE A 262 5.55 6.25 -12.43
C ILE A 262 4.51 5.94 -11.34
N SER A 263 4.32 4.66 -11.02
CA SER A 263 3.42 4.20 -9.96
C SER A 263 4.01 4.53 -8.58
N LEU A 264 3.15 4.77 -7.58
CA LEU A 264 3.58 4.86 -6.17
C LEU A 264 3.79 3.48 -5.52
N GLY A 265 3.49 2.39 -6.24
CA GLY A 265 3.85 1.03 -5.83
C GLY A 265 2.92 0.41 -4.78
N ASN A 266 3.11 -0.89 -4.56
CA ASN A 266 2.16 -1.81 -3.90
C ASN A 266 2.03 -1.60 -2.37
N GLU A 267 2.74 -0.62 -1.82
CA GLU A 267 2.53 -0.13 -0.46
C GLU A 267 1.36 0.86 -0.42
N VAL A 268 1.36 1.82 -1.35
CA VAL A 268 0.33 2.85 -1.48
C VAL A 268 -0.88 2.32 -2.25
N ASN A 269 -0.63 1.64 -3.36
CA ASN A 269 -1.64 1.24 -4.33
C ASN A 269 -2.16 -0.18 -4.08
N THR A 270 -3.46 -0.39 -4.31
CA THR A 270 -4.20 -1.62 -3.97
C THR A 270 -5.07 -2.13 -5.13
N PRO A 271 -5.69 -3.33 -5.00
CA PRO A 271 -6.75 -3.77 -5.89
C PRO A 271 -8.04 -2.91 -5.88
N GLY A 272 -8.12 -1.88 -5.02
CA GLY A 272 -9.23 -0.93 -4.94
C GLY A 272 -8.95 0.39 -5.65
N ASN A 273 -9.44 1.48 -5.09
CA ASN A 273 -9.31 2.84 -5.61
C ASN A 273 -8.61 3.75 -4.60
N GLU A 274 -7.43 4.25 -4.95
CA GLU A 274 -6.74 5.35 -4.28
C GLU A 274 -6.97 6.67 -5.05
N ILE A 275 -7.68 7.60 -4.42
CA ILE A 275 -8.24 8.80 -5.08
C ILE A 275 -7.94 10.10 -4.33
N ASN A 276 -8.05 11.22 -5.05
CA ASN A 276 -7.77 12.58 -4.55
C ASN A 276 -6.43 12.69 -3.79
N PRO A 277 -5.29 12.40 -4.46
CA PRO A 277 -3.97 12.66 -3.91
C PRO A 277 -3.76 14.15 -3.65
N ILE A 278 -3.30 14.49 -2.45
CA ILE A 278 -3.09 15.86 -1.98
C ILE A 278 -1.78 15.93 -1.19
N MET A 279 -0.74 16.51 -1.78
CA MET A 279 0.49 16.83 -1.06
C MET A 279 0.26 17.96 -0.05
N THR A 280 0.71 17.74 1.18
CA THR A 280 0.94 18.73 2.23
C THR A 280 2.41 18.63 2.63
N GLN A 281 3.12 19.72 2.96
CA GLN A 281 4.51 19.70 3.50
C GLN A 281 5.37 18.52 2.99
N ASP A 282 5.48 17.43 3.77
CA ASP A 282 6.16 16.18 3.40
C ASP A 282 5.23 14.94 3.26
N TRP A 283 3.91 15.10 3.35
CA TRP A 283 2.91 14.02 3.42
C TRP A 283 1.90 14.10 2.28
N LEU A 284 1.83 13.02 1.50
CA LEU A 284 0.78 12.78 0.52
C LEU A 284 -0.44 12.16 1.20
N TYR A 285 -1.51 12.94 1.32
CA TYR A 285 -2.83 12.45 1.73
C TYR A 285 -3.60 11.92 0.52
N PHE A 286 -4.42 10.89 0.70
CA PHE A 286 -5.31 10.33 -0.32
C PHE A 286 -6.47 9.59 0.34
N SER A 287 -7.50 9.22 -0.42
CA SER A 287 -8.61 8.39 0.06
C SER A 287 -8.50 7.00 -0.55
N SER A 288 -8.73 5.92 0.21
CA SER A 288 -8.67 4.53 -0.30
C SER A 288 -9.88 3.71 0.15
N ASP A 289 -10.43 2.90 -0.76
CA ASP A 289 -11.44 1.86 -0.45
C ASP A 289 -10.88 0.42 -0.44
N GLY A 290 -9.62 0.24 -0.84
CA GLY A 290 -8.93 -1.06 -0.93
C GLY A 290 -7.92 -1.34 0.20
N HIS A 291 -7.55 -0.33 0.99
CA HIS A 291 -6.88 -0.53 2.28
C HIS A 291 -7.89 -0.88 3.39
N ALA A 292 -7.38 -1.17 4.60
CA ALA A 292 -8.17 -1.63 5.74
C ALA A 292 -9.00 -0.50 6.39
N SER A 293 -10.28 -0.45 6.07
CA SER A 293 -11.11 0.77 6.22
C SER A 293 -11.95 0.78 7.49
N LYS A 294 -12.33 1.98 7.97
CA LYS A 294 -13.41 2.18 8.94
C LYS A 294 -14.76 2.40 8.25
N GLY A 295 -14.73 3.03 7.07
CA GLY A 295 -15.87 3.25 6.20
C GLY A 295 -15.76 2.40 4.93
N GLY A 296 -16.06 3.02 3.79
CA GLY A 296 -15.65 2.52 2.47
C GLY A 296 -14.34 3.21 2.10
N PHE A 297 -14.43 4.46 1.64
CA PHE A 297 -13.25 5.32 1.50
C PHE A 297 -12.81 5.88 2.86
N ASP A 298 -11.57 5.56 3.26
CA ASP A 298 -10.87 6.11 4.43
C ASP A 298 -9.72 7.03 3.94
N ILE A 299 -9.41 8.12 4.65
CA ILE A 299 -8.20 8.92 4.37
C ILE A 299 -6.96 8.16 4.85
N TYR A 300 -5.96 8.08 3.97
CA TYR A 300 -4.61 7.61 4.25
C TYR A 300 -3.59 8.74 4.07
N LYS A 301 -2.43 8.59 4.71
CA LYS A 301 -1.28 9.50 4.59
C LYS A 301 0.00 8.69 4.38
N PHE A 302 0.70 9.01 3.29
CA PHE A 302 1.95 8.40 2.86
C PHE A 302 3.10 9.41 2.93
N LYS A 303 4.30 8.93 3.30
CA LYS A 303 5.55 9.67 3.17
C LYS A 303 6.68 8.75 2.72
N ASP A 304 7.39 9.16 1.67
CA ASP A 304 8.67 8.61 1.23
C ASP A 304 9.81 9.20 2.09
N LEU A 305 10.74 8.35 2.53
CA LEU A 305 11.89 8.72 3.36
C LEU A 305 13.23 8.65 2.61
N GLY A 306 13.22 8.18 1.36
CA GLY A 306 14.40 7.71 0.66
C GLY A 306 14.87 6.33 1.15
N ASN A 307 15.95 5.82 0.55
CA ASN A 307 16.58 4.54 0.93
C ASN A 307 15.61 3.33 0.99
N GLN A 308 14.57 3.31 0.14
CA GLN A 308 13.51 2.28 0.14
C GLN A 308 12.72 2.19 1.45
N GLN A 309 12.71 3.25 2.27
CA GLN A 309 11.88 3.34 3.47
C GLN A 309 10.69 4.29 3.22
N THR A 310 9.50 3.85 3.65
CA THR A 310 8.27 4.64 3.56
C THR A 310 7.49 4.56 4.87
N ILE A 311 6.49 5.44 5.00
CA ILE A 311 5.47 5.33 6.04
C ILE A 311 4.10 5.46 5.36
N LEU A 312 3.24 4.44 5.51
CA LEU A 312 1.81 4.51 5.23
C LEU A 312 1.02 4.37 6.53
N LEU A 313 0.09 5.30 6.76
CA LEU A 313 -0.82 5.27 7.91
C LEU A 313 -2.26 5.52 7.45
N ASN A 314 -3.21 4.75 7.99
CA ASN A 314 -4.61 5.16 8.03
C ASN A 314 -4.68 6.44 8.88
N ALA A 315 -5.34 7.49 8.38
CA ALA A 315 -5.57 8.71 9.14
C ALA A 315 -6.77 8.52 10.07
N THR A 316 -6.63 7.61 11.03
CA THR A 316 -7.70 7.17 11.95
C THR A 316 -8.30 8.32 12.74
N GLU A 317 -7.59 9.44 12.91
CA GLU A 317 -8.10 10.65 13.55
C GLU A 317 -9.16 11.38 12.70
N LEU A 318 -9.17 11.16 11.39
CA LEU A 318 -10.04 11.79 10.40
C LEU A 318 -11.26 10.94 10.03
N ASN A 319 -11.06 9.61 10.03
CA ASN A 319 -11.96 8.67 9.39
C ASN A 319 -13.12 8.17 10.27
N THR A 320 -14.27 7.95 9.65
CA THR A 320 -15.53 7.51 10.30
C THR A 320 -16.08 6.24 9.66
N THR A 321 -17.35 5.90 9.89
CA THR A 321 -18.04 4.78 9.21
C THR A 321 -18.71 5.20 7.90
N TYR A 322 -18.42 6.42 7.43
CA TYR A 322 -18.89 6.99 6.15
C TYR A 322 -17.69 7.06 5.18
N ASN A 323 -17.92 7.46 3.92
CA ASN A 323 -16.84 7.61 2.94
C ASN A 323 -16.19 8.99 3.07
N GLU A 324 -14.95 9.07 3.55
CA GLU A 324 -14.11 10.25 3.40
C GLU A 324 -13.42 10.25 2.03
N VAL A 325 -14.04 10.89 1.02
CA VAL A 325 -13.57 10.80 -0.38
C VAL A 325 -12.59 11.90 -0.81
N ALA A 326 -12.43 12.95 -0.01
CA ALA A 326 -11.47 14.02 -0.27
C ALA A 326 -11.02 14.72 1.01
N PHE A 327 -9.73 14.99 1.10
CA PHE A 327 -9.07 15.80 2.13
C PHE A 327 -8.53 17.09 1.49
N LEU A 328 -8.53 18.22 2.19
CA LEU A 328 -8.05 19.49 1.63
C LEU A 328 -7.44 20.42 2.70
N PRO A 329 -6.12 20.68 2.72
CA PRO A 329 -5.51 21.63 3.64
C PRO A 329 -6.05 23.06 3.44
N THR A 330 -6.31 23.76 4.55
CA THR A 330 -6.71 25.18 4.55
C THR A 330 -5.79 26.06 5.40
N SER A 331 -5.08 25.47 6.38
CA SER A 331 -3.94 26.08 7.07
C SER A 331 -3.01 24.99 7.64
N GLU A 332 -1.96 25.36 8.38
CA GLU A 332 -1.10 24.41 9.12
C GLU A 332 -1.91 23.48 10.05
N ASN A 333 -2.99 24.01 10.65
CA ASN A 333 -3.78 23.32 11.67
C ASN A 333 -5.26 23.12 11.29
N SER A 334 -5.67 23.43 10.06
CA SER A 334 -7.04 23.23 9.59
C SER A 334 -7.08 22.65 8.18
N PHE A 335 -8.10 21.83 7.94
CA PHE A 335 -8.37 21.20 6.66
C PHE A 335 -9.87 20.95 6.52
N TYR A 336 -10.33 20.80 5.29
CA TYR A 336 -11.67 20.34 4.98
C TYR A 336 -11.64 18.84 4.62
N ILE A 337 -12.71 18.13 4.98
CA ILE A 337 -12.96 16.74 4.56
C ILE A 337 -14.33 16.70 3.88
N LYS A 338 -14.40 16.12 2.67
CA LYS A 338 -15.68 15.74 2.06
C LYS A 338 -16.04 14.33 2.53
N ARG A 339 -17.20 14.21 3.17
CA ARG A 339 -17.73 12.97 3.73
C ARG A 339 -19.09 12.64 3.13
N GLU A 340 -19.28 11.39 2.74
CA GLU A 340 -20.46 10.89 2.00
C GLU A 340 -21.07 9.65 2.67
N ASN A 341 -22.39 9.56 2.68
CA ASN A 341 -23.11 8.33 2.96
C ASN A 341 -24.36 8.22 2.07
N LYS A 342 -25.23 7.24 2.29
CA LYS A 342 -26.43 6.99 1.46
C LYS A 342 -27.52 8.08 1.57
N GLU A 343 -27.41 9.01 2.52
CA GLU A 343 -28.41 10.04 2.82
C GLU A 343 -27.90 11.46 2.55
N GLN A 344 -26.60 11.71 2.77
CA GLN A 344 -26.00 13.04 2.73
C GLN A 344 -24.58 13.03 2.18
N THR A 345 -24.15 14.19 1.66
CA THR A 345 -22.77 14.46 1.27
C THR A 345 -22.44 15.88 1.68
N GLN A 346 -21.38 16.04 2.48
CA GLN A 346 -21.16 17.25 3.24
C GLN A 346 -19.66 17.53 3.41
N LEU A 347 -19.31 18.81 3.35
CA LEU A 347 -17.97 19.31 3.66
C LEU A 347 -17.87 19.64 5.16
N PHE A 348 -16.85 19.11 5.84
CA PHE A 348 -16.58 19.36 7.25
C PHE A 348 -15.25 20.10 7.39
N SER A 349 -15.24 21.18 8.16
CA SER A 349 -13.99 21.81 8.62
C SER A 349 -13.54 21.12 9.89
N VAL A 350 -12.26 20.78 9.93
CA VAL A 350 -11.64 20.04 11.00
C VAL A 350 -10.38 20.79 11.41
N ILE A 351 -10.30 21.16 12.69
CA ILE A 351 -9.25 22.00 13.23
C ILE A 351 -8.50 21.20 14.30
N LYS A 352 -7.19 21.01 14.11
CA LYS A 352 -6.27 20.55 15.15
C LYS A 352 -6.20 21.61 16.24
N GLN A 353 -6.52 21.26 17.47
CA GLN A 353 -6.43 22.21 18.59
C GLN A 353 -4.97 22.60 18.88
N ALA A 354 -4.79 23.62 19.73
CA ALA A 354 -3.48 24.14 20.08
C ALA A 354 -2.62 23.09 20.81
N THR A 355 -1.31 23.14 20.60
CA THR A 355 -0.35 22.33 21.36
C THR A 355 -0.43 22.67 22.85
N LEU A 356 -0.71 21.68 23.70
CA LEU A 356 -0.65 21.81 25.16
C LEU A 356 0.72 21.32 25.65
N THR A 357 1.03 20.03 25.48
CA THR A 357 2.37 19.50 25.80
C THR A 357 3.33 19.63 24.62
N LYS A 358 4.54 20.15 24.87
CA LYS A 358 5.68 20.05 23.94
C LYS A 358 6.73 19.09 24.53
N VAL A 359 6.93 17.96 23.88
CA VAL A 359 7.99 17.02 24.26
C VAL A 359 9.25 17.32 23.47
N ILE A 360 10.39 17.39 24.14
CA ILE A 360 11.71 17.59 23.53
C ILE A 360 12.67 16.49 24.00
N GLY A 361 13.66 16.17 23.18
CA GLY A 361 14.61 15.12 23.48
C GLY A 361 15.70 14.97 22.43
N THR A 362 16.57 14.00 22.65
CA THR A 362 17.61 13.59 21.70
C THR A 362 17.65 12.08 21.50
N VAL A 363 18.15 11.63 20.35
CA VAL A 363 18.48 10.22 20.08
C VAL A 363 19.96 10.11 19.73
N THR A 364 20.66 9.20 20.40
CA THR A 364 22.09 8.91 20.19
C THR A 364 22.34 7.41 20.07
N ASP A 365 23.50 7.01 19.56
CA ASP A 365 23.94 5.60 19.56
C ASP A 365 24.65 5.23 20.89
N GLU A 366 25.09 3.98 21.04
CA GLU A 366 25.80 3.49 22.22
C GLU A 366 27.12 4.23 22.52
N ASN A 367 27.69 4.93 21.53
CA ASN A 367 28.90 5.74 21.66
C ASN A 367 28.59 7.20 22.08
N GLY A 368 27.34 7.63 21.91
CA GLY A 368 26.88 9.00 22.18
C GLY A 368 26.76 9.88 20.93
N GLU A 369 27.00 9.32 19.73
CA GLU A 369 26.88 10.06 18.47
C GLU A 369 25.41 10.28 18.09
N PRO A 370 25.04 11.43 17.48
CA PRO A 370 23.66 11.78 17.21
C PRO A 370 23.05 10.95 16.07
N VAL A 371 21.92 10.29 16.35
CA VAL A 371 21.18 9.51 15.33
C VAL A 371 20.18 10.44 14.63
N SER A 372 20.53 10.89 13.43
CA SER A 372 19.67 11.70 12.55
C SER A 372 18.60 10.84 11.88
N GLY A 373 17.38 11.37 11.72
CA GLY A 373 16.27 10.66 11.06
C GLY A 373 15.63 9.53 11.87
N ALA A 374 15.97 9.37 13.15
CA ALA A 374 15.30 8.43 14.05
C ALA A 374 13.84 8.86 14.29
N TYR A 375 12.90 7.93 14.14
CA TYR A 375 11.49 8.13 14.45
C TYR A 375 11.24 7.97 15.93
N VAL A 376 10.54 8.94 16.51
CA VAL A 376 10.16 8.96 17.92
C VAL A 376 8.64 8.94 18.00
N LEU A 377 8.08 7.79 18.38
CA LEU A 377 6.66 7.56 18.63
C LEU A 377 6.34 7.93 20.09
N ILE A 378 5.26 8.66 20.36
CA ILE A 378 4.86 9.16 21.69
C ILE A 378 3.35 9.00 21.89
N GLY A 379 2.96 8.27 22.94
CA GLY A 379 1.60 7.79 23.18
C GLY A 379 1.40 6.29 22.83
N GLY A 380 2.49 5.51 22.73
CA GLY A 380 2.42 4.11 22.33
C GLY A 380 2.00 3.92 20.86
N PRO A 381 1.38 2.77 20.49
CA PRO A 381 1.08 2.44 19.09
C PRO A 381 0.05 3.34 18.40
N SER A 382 -0.84 4.02 19.13
CA SER A 382 -1.79 5.02 18.59
C SER A 382 -1.33 6.46 18.85
N GLY A 383 -0.08 6.62 19.29
CA GLY A 383 0.53 7.90 19.59
C GLY A 383 0.90 8.73 18.35
N GLY A 384 1.15 10.01 18.57
CA GLY A 384 1.78 10.86 17.55
C GLY A 384 3.27 10.55 17.41
N PHE A 385 3.91 11.12 16.39
CA PHE A 385 5.34 10.90 16.15
C PHE A 385 6.07 12.19 15.76
N THR A 386 7.38 12.12 15.77
CA THR A 386 8.31 13.12 15.22
C THR A 386 9.58 12.40 14.74
N SER A 387 10.51 13.12 14.11
CA SER A 387 11.82 12.59 13.71
C SER A 387 12.96 13.49 14.19
N THR A 388 14.18 12.95 14.26
CA THR A 388 15.36 13.70 14.71
C THR A 388 16.05 14.49 13.62
N ASP A 389 16.57 15.66 13.99
CA ASP A 389 17.43 16.51 13.16
C ASP A 389 18.86 15.92 12.98
N LYS A 390 19.70 16.62 12.21
CA LYS A 390 21.11 16.26 11.96
C LYS A 390 22.02 16.28 13.20
N ARG A 391 21.50 16.60 14.37
CA ARG A 391 22.17 16.59 15.69
C ARG A 391 21.43 15.67 16.67
N GLY A 392 20.53 14.83 16.19
CA GLY A 392 19.76 13.88 17.00
C GLY A 392 18.63 14.51 17.81
N ASN A 393 18.37 15.83 17.72
CA ASN A 393 17.31 16.48 18.50
C ASN A 393 15.95 16.19 17.87
N TYR A 394 14.92 15.99 18.70
CA TYR A 394 13.54 15.97 18.26
C TYR A 394 12.65 16.96 19.01
N THR A 395 11.50 17.25 18.42
CA THR A 395 10.40 17.97 19.08
C THR A 395 9.08 17.36 18.63
N TYR A 396 8.30 16.89 19.60
CA TYR A 396 6.92 16.48 19.40
C TYR A 396 5.98 17.50 20.05
N LYS A 397 4.79 17.64 19.49
CA LYS A 397 3.74 18.58 19.92
C LYS A 397 2.45 17.77 20.14
N SER A 398 2.02 17.62 21.39
CA SER A 398 0.70 17.07 21.70
C SER A 398 -0.32 18.17 21.94
N THR A 399 -1.57 17.87 21.67
CA THR A 399 -2.75 18.69 21.98
C THR A 399 -3.46 18.23 23.26
N GLU A 400 -3.02 17.12 23.83
CA GLU A 400 -3.38 16.65 25.17
C GLU A 400 -2.34 17.15 26.18
N ASN A 401 -2.69 17.13 27.48
CA ASN A 401 -1.79 17.48 28.59
C ASN A 401 -1.19 16.20 29.20
N LEU A 402 -0.04 15.75 28.66
CA LEU A 402 0.57 14.44 28.90
C LEU A 402 1.38 14.37 30.20
N ALA A 403 0.69 14.07 31.31
CA ALA A 403 1.31 13.85 32.62
C ALA A 403 2.34 12.68 32.66
N SER A 404 2.19 11.70 31.75
CA SER A 404 3.19 10.66 31.44
C SER A 404 3.42 10.64 29.93
N ILE A 405 4.67 10.40 29.53
CA ILE A 405 5.13 10.38 28.14
C ILE A 405 5.79 9.02 27.88
N ASP A 406 4.98 8.05 27.45
CA ASP A 406 5.42 6.73 27.02
C ASP A 406 5.68 6.73 25.50
N GLY A 407 6.80 6.14 25.07
CA GLY A 407 7.22 6.21 23.67
C GLY A 407 8.17 5.11 23.22
N ARG A 408 8.46 5.12 21.91
CA ARG A 408 9.35 4.17 21.24
C ARG A 408 10.15 4.86 20.14
N VAL A 409 11.44 4.61 20.09
CA VAL A 409 12.34 5.09 19.04
C VAL A 409 12.71 3.97 18.08
N LEU A 410 12.76 4.31 16.79
CA LEU A 410 13.11 3.46 15.67
C LEU A 410 14.16 4.19 14.81
N ALA A 411 15.25 3.54 14.45
CA ALA A 411 16.24 4.06 13.52
C ALA A 411 16.94 2.92 12.77
N ASP A 412 17.40 3.20 11.56
CA ASP A 412 18.05 2.20 10.70
C ASP A 412 19.38 1.69 11.30
N GLY A 413 19.58 0.38 11.27
CA GLY A 413 20.71 -0.30 11.92
C GLY A 413 20.67 -0.37 13.45
N TYR A 414 19.59 0.05 14.11
CA TYR A 414 19.46 0.10 15.58
C TYR A 414 18.32 -0.76 16.14
N GLU A 415 18.51 -1.30 17.34
CA GLU A 415 17.48 -2.00 18.09
C GLU A 415 16.37 -1.02 18.54
N PRO A 416 15.09 -1.28 18.25
CA PRO A 416 13.98 -0.43 18.68
C PRO A 416 13.87 -0.31 20.21
N LYS A 417 13.91 0.92 20.73
CA LYS A 417 13.95 1.17 22.18
C LYS A 417 12.73 1.91 22.69
N THR A 418 12.11 1.43 23.77
CA THR A 418 11.04 2.14 24.48
C THR A 418 11.58 3.08 25.56
N PHE A 419 10.80 4.09 25.91
CA PHE A 419 11.08 5.02 27.01
C PHE A 419 9.77 5.45 27.70
N THR A 420 9.89 5.90 28.94
CA THR A 420 8.83 6.56 29.72
C THR A 420 9.44 7.77 30.40
N ALA A 421 8.76 8.91 30.36
CA ALA A 421 9.20 10.16 30.98
C ALA A 421 8.02 10.95 31.54
N SER A 422 8.30 12.01 32.30
CA SER A 422 7.31 13.00 32.75
C SER A 422 7.46 14.33 32.02
N GLU A 423 6.40 15.15 32.07
CA GLU A 423 6.16 16.34 31.23
C GLU A 423 7.22 17.47 31.29
N SER A 424 8.24 17.35 32.15
CA SER A 424 9.25 18.39 32.40
C SER A 424 10.69 18.01 32.05
N GLN A 425 10.94 16.81 31.49
CA GLN A 425 12.29 16.33 31.20
C GLN A 425 12.64 16.36 29.69
N ASN A 426 13.89 16.70 29.38
CA ASN A 426 14.45 16.52 28.04
C ASN A 426 14.82 15.04 27.86
N ILE A 427 14.12 14.34 26.96
CA ILE A 427 14.16 12.88 26.90
C ILE A 427 15.32 12.42 26.01
N ASN A 428 16.36 11.85 26.61
CA ASN A 428 17.51 11.34 25.87
C ASN A 428 17.37 9.82 25.67
N VAL A 429 17.21 9.37 24.43
CA VAL A 429 17.06 7.94 24.09
C VAL A 429 18.30 7.43 23.39
N GLN A 430 19.16 6.72 24.13
CA GLN A 430 20.32 6.05 23.57
C GLN A 430 19.93 4.70 22.94
N LEU A 431 20.05 4.56 21.63
CA LEU A 431 19.85 3.30 20.91
C LEU A 431 21.06 2.38 21.01
N THR A 432 20.86 1.08 20.75
CA THR A 432 21.93 0.08 20.60
C THR A 432 22.01 -0.31 19.13
N LYS A 433 23.19 -0.27 18.51
CA LYS A 433 23.37 -0.75 17.14
C LYS A 433 23.19 -2.27 17.09
N ILE A 434 22.50 -2.76 16.06
CA ILE A 434 22.25 -4.19 15.89
C ILE A 434 23.61 -4.88 15.68
N LYS A 435 24.03 -5.70 16.64
CA LYS A 435 25.32 -6.38 16.60
C LYS A 435 25.29 -7.54 15.60
N PRO A 436 26.31 -7.71 14.75
CA PRO A 436 26.44 -8.92 13.95
C PRO A 436 26.60 -10.13 14.89
N VAL A 437 25.89 -11.22 14.58
CA VAL A 437 25.85 -12.41 15.44
C VAL A 437 27.06 -13.30 15.14
N GLU A 438 28.15 -13.12 15.89
CA GLU A 438 29.26 -14.08 15.88
C GLU A 438 28.86 -15.36 16.62
N ILE A 439 28.82 -16.50 15.91
CA ILE A 439 28.63 -17.82 16.51
C ILE A 439 29.99 -18.52 16.59
N ILE A 440 30.58 -18.49 17.78
CA ILE A 440 31.80 -19.26 18.11
C ILE A 440 31.40 -20.41 19.04
N LYS A 441 31.63 -21.66 18.62
CA LYS A 441 31.60 -22.80 19.55
C LYS A 441 32.50 -23.95 19.09
N GLU A 442 33.56 -24.18 19.85
CA GLU A 442 34.52 -25.28 19.68
C GLU A 442 34.27 -26.33 20.77
N VAL A 443 34.16 -27.61 20.41
CA VAL A 443 34.13 -28.73 21.38
C VAL A 443 34.85 -29.95 20.79
N ILE A 444 35.96 -30.34 21.43
CA ILE A 444 36.76 -31.53 21.10
C ILE A 444 36.22 -32.76 21.84
N ARG A 445 36.12 -33.94 21.19
CA ARG A 445 36.35 -35.24 21.88
C ARG A 445 36.60 -36.46 20.99
N THR A 446 37.10 -37.50 21.65
CA THR A 446 37.81 -38.68 21.14
C THR A 446 36.88 -39.80 20.63
N ILE A 447 37.36 -40.57 19.65
CA ILE A 447 36.72 -41.80 19.15
C ILE A 447 37.19 -43.01 19.97
N SER A 448 36.27 -43.92 20.29
CA SER A 448 36.56 -45.30 20.71
C SER A 448 35.94 -46.28 19.71
N VAL A 449 36.70 -47.26 19.24
CA VAL A 449 36.29 -48.22 18.19
C VAL A 449 35.90 -49.57 18.82
N ASN A 450 34.90 -50.25 18.26
CA ASN A 450 34.66 -51.68 18.47
C ASN A 450 34.12 -52.35 17.19
N GLN A 451 34.20 -53.68 17.13
CA GLN A 451 34.28 -54.45 15.88
C GLN A 451 32.96 -55.03 15.34
N ILE A 452 33.02 -55.47 14.07
CA ILE A 452 31.95 -56.09 13.28
C ILE A 452 31.90 -57.61 13.52
N PRO A 453 30.72 -58.24 13.66
CA PRO A 453 30.57 -59.70 13.67
C PRO A 453 30.41 -60.28 12.26
N SER A 454 30.82 -61.54 12.06
CA SER A 454 30.78 -62.28 10.79
C SER A 454 29.82 -63.47 10.83
N GLU A 455 29.23 -63.85 9.69
CA GLU A 455 28.69 -65.21 9.49
C GLU A 455 28.79 -65.66 8.02
N THR A 456 28.69 -66.96 7.78
CA THR A 456 29.03 -67.71 6.53
C THR A 456 27.75 -68.29 5.86
N ASP A 457 27.71 -68.91 4.67
CA ASP A 457 28.74 -69.46 3.76
C ASP A 457 28.24 -69.46 2.27
N THR A 458 29.11 -69.91 1.38
CA THR A 458 29.05 -70.13 -0.09
C THR A 458 27.76 -70.72 -0.74
N GLN A 459 27.49 -70.32 -2.00
CA GLN A 459 27.79 -71.12 -3.21
C GLN A 459 27.68 -70.33 -4.54
N VAL A 460 28.01 -70.97 -5.67
CA VAL A 460 28.41 -70.33 -6.95
C VAL A 460 27.61 -70.84 -8.16
N VAL A 461 27.12 -69.93 -9.03
CA VAL A 461 26.62 -70.22 -10.40
C VAL A 461 27.11 -69.11 -11.37
N LYS A 462 27.10 -69.36 -12.68
CA LYS A 462 27.72 -68.53 -13.75
C LYS A 462 26.71 -67.90 -14.75
N SER A 463 27.25 -66.95 -15.53
CA SER A 463 27.05 -66.72 -16.98
C SER A 463 25.75 -66.10 -17.55
N ASP A 464 25.97 -64.91 -18.13
CA ASP A 464 25.71 -64.54 -19.54
C ASP A 464 24.29 -64.26 -20.11
N SER A 465 24.12 -62.99 -20.48
CA SER A 465 23.66 -62.51 -21.81
C SER A 465 22.17 -62.45 -22.23
N GLN A 466 21.82 -61.24 -22.71
CA GLN A 466 21.02 -60.92 -23.91
C GLN A 466 19.51 -61.28 -24.06
N SER A 467 18.71 -60.20 -24.09
CA SER A 467 17.91 -59.76 -25.26
C SER A 467 16.39 -60.08 -25.39
N THR A 468 15.63 -58.99 -25.58
CA THR A 468 14.48 -58.78 -26.50
C THR A 468 13.14 -59.54 -26.40
N THR A 469 12.09 -58.72 -26.20
CA THR A 469 10.79 -58.64 -26.94
C THR A 469 9.65 -59.66 -26.74
N ILE A 470 8.51 -59.10 -26.30
CA ILE A 470 7.14 -59.19 -26.88
C ILE A 470 6.46 -60.57 -26.95
N LEU A 471 5.34 -60.71 -26.24
CA LEU A 471 4.02 -60.98 -26.85
C LEU A 471 2.85 -60.80 -25.86
N ASP A 472 1.74 -60.24 -26.33
CA ASP A 472 0.49 -60.02 -25.60
C ASP A 472 -0.44 -61.24 -25.64
N VAL A 473 -1.32 -61.39 -24.64
CA VAL A 473 -2.74 -61.74 -24.83
C VAL A 473 -3.58 -61.08 -23.72
N GLU A 474 -4.59 -60.29 -24.09
CA GLU A 474 -5.57 -59.72 -23.14
C GLU A 474 -6.75 -60.66 -22.85
N SER A 475 -7.25 -60.64 -21.61
CA SER A 475 -8.66 -60.83 -21.23
C SER A 475 -8.81 -60.45 -19.73
N THR A 476 -9.85 -59.80 -19.18
CA THR A 476 -11.22 -59.46 -19.64
C THR A 476 -11.82 -58.21 -18.94
N VAL A 477 -12.59 -57.40 -19.70
CA VAL A 477 -13.94 -56.83 -19.33
C VAL A 477 -14.13 -55.67 -18.31
N ASN A 478 -14.92 -54.68 -18.76
CA ASN A 478 -15.81 -53.70 -18.06
C ASN A 478 -15.30 -52.33 -17.51
N LYS A 479 -15.73 -51.28 -18.25
CA LYS A 479 -16.57 -50.12 -17.84
C LYS A 479 -16.08 -49.04 -16.86
N ASP A 480 -16.44 -47.81 -17.23
CA ASP A 480 -16.33 -46.56 -16.47
C ASP A 480 -17.29 -46.44 -15.27
N VAL A 481 -16.87 -45.70 -14.22
CA VAL A 481 -17.50 -44.44 -13.71
C VAL A 481 -17.04 -44.14 -12.25
N HIS A 482 -16.44 -42.94 -12.06
CA HIS A 482 -16.32 -42.08 -10.86
C HIS A 482 -16.27 -42.59 -9.39
N VAL A 483 -15.27 -42.06 -8.64
CA VAL A 483 -15.36 -41.39 -7.30
C VAL A 483 -15.72 -42.27 -6.07
N THR A 484 -15.25 -42.07 -4.83
CA THR A 484 -14.41 -41.01 -4.17
C THR A 484 -12.99 -41.54 -3.80
N GLU A 485 -12.27 -41.34 -2.67
CA GLU A 485 -12.48 -40.65 -1.37
C GLU A 485 -11.19 -40.01 -0.76
N THR A 486 -10.96 -40.10 0.57
CA THR A 486 -9.97 -39.29 1.32
C THR A 486 -9.18 -40.07 2.39
N SER A 487 -8.20 -39.40 3.02
CA SER A 487 -7.64 -39.70 4.37
C SER A 487 -6.63 -40.87 4.48
N LYS A 488 -5.56 -40.84 5.32
CA LYS A 488 -5.06 -39.81 6.27
C LYS A 488 -3.61 -40.13 6.76
N VAL A 489 -2.99 -39.16 7.46
CA VAL A 489 -1.77 -39.24 8.32
C VAL A 489 -0.38 -39.41 7.67
N GLY A 490 0.38 -38.30 7.62
CA GLY A 490 1.58 -38.10 8.44
C GLY A 490 2.91 -38.80 8.08
N GLY A 491 3.88 -38.01 7.62
CA GLY A 491 5.31 -38.38 7.55
C GLY A 491 6.17 -37.11 7.48
N LYS A 492 7.35 -37.11 8.12
CA LYS A 492 8.31 -35.99 8.04
C LYS A 492 8.89 -35.88 6.62
N ALA A 493 9.17 -34.66 6.16
CA ALA A 493 10.23 -34.47 5.19
C ALA A 493 11.57 -34.85 5.86
N THR A 494 12.27 -35.84 5.31
CA THR A 494 13.60 -36.28 5.77
C THR A 494 14.66 -35.72 4.82
N SER A 495 15.64 -35.00 5.36
CA SER A 495 16.77 -34.43 4.63
C SER A 495 17.64 -35.50 3.93
N PRO A 496 18.16 -35.21 2.72
CA PRO A 496 19.17 -36.05 2.09
C PRO A 496 20.36 -35.27 1.45
N GLU A 497 20.92 -34.24 2.09
CA GLU A 497 22.13 -33.52 1.59
C GLU A 497 23.27 -33.38 2.62
N GLU A 498 23.71 -34.52 3.18
CA GLU A 498 25.04 -34.61 3.80
C GLU A 498 26.10 -34.80 2.70
N HIS A 499 27.28 -34.17 2.83
CA HIS A 499 28.45 -34.24 1.92
C HIS A 499 28.48 -33.36 0.64
N LEU A 500 27.67 -32.30 0.50
CA LEU A 500 27.81 -31.32 -0.60
C LEU A 500 28.56 -30.03 -0.19
N TYR A 501 29.50 -29.57 -1.02
CA TYR A 501 30.19 -28.27 -0.86
C TYR A 501 29.63 -27.24 -1.84
N TYR A 502 29.53 -25.98 -1.41
CA TYR A 502 29.09 -24.86 -2.25
C TYR A 502 30.02 -23.65 -2.12
N ILE A 503 30.23 -22.91 -3.21
CA ILE A 503 30.91 -21.62 -3.20
C ILE A 503 29.85 -20.52 -3.15
N ILE A 504 29.85 -19.77 -2.05
CA ILE A 504 28.92 -18.68 -1.79
C ILE A 504 29.51 -17.37 -2.30
N LEU A 505 28.75 -16.69 -3.16
CA LEU A 505 29.07 -15.41 -3.77
C LEU A 505 28.51 -14.25 -2.95
N GLU A 506 27.25 -14.33 -2.53
CA GLU A 506 26.57 -13.25 -1.81
C GLU A 506 25.51 -13.87 -0.89
N SER A 507 25.01 -13.13 0.11
CA SER A 507 23.95 -13.63 1.01
C SER A 507 23.13 -12.47 1.58
N THR A 508 21.84 -12.68 1.75
CA THR A 508 20.87 -11.67 2.21
C THR A 508 19.66 -12.33 2.86
N TYR A 509 18.93 -11.58 3.69
CA TYR A 509 17.67 -12.02 4.31
C TYR A 509 16.42 -11.62 3.51
N ASP A 510 16.60 -11.15 2.27
CA ASP A 510 15.52 -10.83 1.34
C ASP A 510 15.67 -11.57 0.00
N TYR A 511 14.56 -12.11 -0.52
CA TYR A 511 14.55 -12.89 -1.75
C TYR A 511 14.71 -12.04 -3.01
N ALA A 512 14.21 -10.79 -3.02
CA ALA A 512 14.35 -9.92 -4.19
C ALA A 512 15.82 -9.50 -4.38
N GLN A 513 16.51 -9.12 -3.31
CA GLN A 513 17.96 -8.90 -3.30
C GLN A 513 18.73 -10.17 -3.70
N ALA A 514 18.28 -11.36 -3.27
CA ALA A 514 18.91 -12.62 -3.67
C ALA A 514 18.78 -12.86 -5.18
N TYR A 515 17.61 -12.54 -5.75
CA TYR A 515 17.33 -12.64 -7.18
C TYR A 515 18.10 -11.60 -8.02
N GLU A 516 18.24 -10.36 -7.55
CA GLU A 516 19.11 -9.35 -8.18
C GLU A 516 20.58 -9.77 -8.15
N ALA A 517 21.07 -10.23 -7.00
CA ALA A 517 22.44 -10.71 -6.86
C ALA A 517 22.71 -11.97 -7.70
N TRP A 518 21.73 -12.87 -7.84
CA TRP A 518 21.80 -14.02 -8.74
C TRP A 518 21.91 -13.58 -10.21
N ASN A 519 21.02 -12.72 -10.71
CA ASN A 519 21.10 -12.18 -12.08
C ASN A 519 22.41 -11.44 -12.37
N LYS A 520 22.96 -10.73 -11.38
CA LYS A 520 24.26 -10.03 -11.40
C LYS A 520 25.46 -10.98 -11.55
N TRP A 521 25.39 -12.19 -11.00
CA TRP A 521 26.51 -13.14 -10.99
C TRP A 521 26.39 -14.30 -11.99
N LEU A 522 25.17 -14.70 -12.38
CA LEU A 522 24.91 -15.77 -13.34
C LEU A 522 25.71 -15.66 -14.66
N PRO A 523 25.95 -14.46 -15.26
CA PRO A 523 26.79 -14.33 -16.46
C PRO A 523 28.30 -14.56 -16.23
N ARG A 524 28.74 -14.80 -14.98
CA ARG A 524 30.14 -15.03 -14.58
C ARG A 524 30.36 -16.35 -13.85
N PHE A 525 29.31 -16.87 -13.23
CA PHE A 525 29.24 -18.16 -12.56
C PHE A 525 27.99 -18.84 -13.10
N ILE A 526 28.14 -19.62 -14.17
CA ILE A 526 27.00 -20.08 -14.99
C ILE A 526 26.10 -21.07 -14.25
N ASP A 527 26.66 -21.82 -13.30
CA ASP A 527 25.97 -22.77 -12.43
C ASP A 527 25.50 -22.10 -11.11
N ALA A 528 25.42 -20.77 -11.07
CA ALA A 528 24.92 -20.05 -9.89
C ALA A 528 23.41 -20.26 -9.69
N GLU A 529 23.02 -20.41 -8.43
CA GLU A 529 21.66 -20.65 -7.96
C GLU A 529 21.37 -19.86 -6.67
N ILE A 530 20.10 -19.87 -6.24
CA ILE A 530 19.65 -19.28 -4.97
C ILE A 530 19.35 -20.41 -4.00
N LEU A 531 20.20 -20.55 -3.00
CA LEU A 531 20.07 -21.53 -1.93
C LEU A 531 19.30 -20.89 -0.76
N GLU A 532 18.14 -21.44 -0.42
CA GLU A 532 17.42 -21.08 0.82
C GLU A 532 18.09 -21.75 2.03
N PHE A 533 18.27 -21.00 3.12
CA PHE A 533 18.85 -21.48 4.36
C PHE A 533 18.02 -21.03 5.58
N GLU A 534 18.21 -21.71 6.71
CA GLU A 534 17.40 -21.50 7.92
C GLU A 534 17.20 -20.02 8.29
N LYS A 535 15.96 -19.68 8.66
CA LYS A 535 15.52 -18.35 9.11
C LYS A 535 15.54 -17.29 7.99
N GLY A 536 15.25 -17.70 6.75
CA GLY A 536 15.08 -16.79 5.61
C GLY A 536 16.38 -16.20 5.08
N LEU A 537 17.52 -16.86 5.33
CA LEU A 537 18.81 -16.46 4.77
C LEU A 537 18.94 -17.07 3.37
N TYR A 538 18.83 -16.24 2.34
CA TYR A 538 19.12 -16.65 0.97
C TYR A 538 20.61 -16.47 0.67
N ARG A 539 21.22 -17.48 0.04
CA ARG A 539 22.60 -17.42 -0.44
C ARG A 539 22.63 -17.55 -1.95
N ILE A 540 23.44 -16.73 -2.61
CA ILE A 540 23.75 -16.87 -4.03
C ILE A 540 25.06 -17.63 -4.10
N GLY A 541 25.07 -18.79 -4.74
CA GLY A 541 26.25 -19.66 -4.80
C GLY A 541 26.15 -20.68 -5.90
N PHE A 542 27.13 -21.57 -6.01
CA PHE A 542 27.12 -22.70 -6.95
C PHE A 542 27.78 -23.93 -6.33
N PHE A 543 27.40 -25.12 -6.79
CA PHE A 543 27.94 -26.39 -6.32
C PHE A 543 29.45 -26.52 -6.62
N ALA A 544 30.22 -26.98 -5.62
CA ALA A 544 31.68 -27.04 -5.65
C ALA A 544 32.26 -28.46 -5.50
N GLY A 545 31.40 -29.49 -5.50
CA GLY A 545 31.81 -30.90 -5.42
C GLY A 545 31.46 -31.59 -4.10
N THR A 546 31.78 -32.88 -4.02
CA THR A 546 31.52 -33.76 -2.87
C THR A 546 32.72 -33.96 -1.94
N ASN A 547 33.84 -33.29 -2.21
CA ASN A 547 35.07 -33.40 -1.41
C ASN A 547 35.78 -32.04 -1.30
N GLU A 548 36.57 -31.87 -0.24
CA GLU A 548 37.21 -30.60 0.09
C GLU A 548 38.27 -30.16 -0.94
N GLU A 549 39.01 -31.10 -1.54
CA GLU A 549 40.11 -30.79 -2.47
C GLU A 549 39.58 -30.12 -3.75
N ASN A 550 38.57 -30.74 -4.38
CA ASN A 550 37.89 -30.18 -5.56
C ASN A 550 37.19 -28.85 -5.23
N ALA A 551 36.59 -28.72 -4.04
CA ALA A 551 35.93 -27.50 -3.61
C ALA A 551 36.93 -26.35 -3.38
N VAL A 552 38.12 -26.64 -2.85
CA VAL A 552 39.21 -25.66 -2.65
C VAL A 552 39.84 -25.25 -3.99
N GLU A 553 40.00 -26.16 -4.96
CA GLU A 553 40.43 -25.78 -6.31
C GLU A 553 39.41 -24.84 -6.99
N SER A 554 38.13 -25.23 -6.98
CA SER A 554 37.02 -24.45 -7.53
C SER A 554 36.90 -23.07 -6.87
N TYR A 555 37.15 -22.99 -5.56
CA TYR A 555 37.18 -21.74 -4.80
C TYR A 555 38.33 -20.82 -5.22
N ASN A 556 39.53 -21.38 -5.40
CA ASN A 556 40.72 -20.63 -5.84
C ASN A 556 40.59 -20.14 -7.29
N GLU A 557 39.86 -20.86 -8.15
CA GLU A 557 39.41 -20.37 -9.47
C GLU A 557 38.44 -19.19 -9.31
N ALA A 558 37.33 -19.38 -8.59
CA ALA A 558 36.30 -18.36 -8.40
C ALA A 558 36.85 -17.06 -7.78
N LYS A 559 37.88 -17.17 -6.91
CA LYS A 559 38.54 -16.02 -6.27
C LYS A 559 39.29 -15.10 -7.23
N LYS A 560 39.59 -15.56 -8.45
CA LYS A 560 40.12 -14.73 -9.56
C LYS A 560 39.06 -13.73 -10.06
N THR A 561 37.78 -14.13 -10.03
CA THR A 561 36.63 -13.37 -10.55
C THR A 561 35.95 -12.51 -9.48
N LYS A 562 35.84 -13.00 -8.25
CA LYS A 562 35.26 -12.28 -7.09
C LYS A 562 36.05 -12.61 -5.83
N LYS A 563 36.61 -11.60 -5.16
CA LYS A 563 37.54 -11.81 -4.03
C LYS A 563 36.84 -12.16 -2.71
N ASP A 564 35.64 -11.64 -2.55
CA ASP A 564 34.75 -11.76 -1.40
C ASP A 564 33.76 -12.90 -1.61
N ILE A 565 34.27 -14.14 -1.51
CA ILE A 565 33.51 -15.39 -1.63
C ILE A 565 33.92 -16.38 -0.53
N TRP A 566 33.03 -17.32 -0.20
CA TRP A 566 33.20 -18.29 0.91
C TRP A 566 32.99 -19.73 0.43
N ILE A 567 33.60 -20.73 1.08
CA ILE A 567 33.20 -22.14 0.91
C ILE A 567 32.22 -22.48 2.03
N LEU A 568 30.99 -22.83 1.66
CA LEU A 568 30.07 -23.55 2.53
C LEU A 568 30.45 -25.04 2.48
N ARG A 569 30.81 -25.58 3.64
CA ARG A 569 31.14 -27.01 3.81
C ARG A 569 29.88 -27.78 4.26
N PRO A 570 29.75 -29.07 3.90
CA PRO A 570 28.71 -29.91 4.46
C PRO A 570 28.89 -30.10 5.96
N GLN A 571 27.82 -30.55 6.63
CA GLN A 571 27.93 -31.15 7.96
C GLN A 571 28.54 -32.55 7.85
N ASN A 572 29.45 -32.86 8.78
CA ASN A 572 30.05 -34.17 9.04
C ASN A 572 29.71 -34.60 10.47
#